data_AF-A0A7W0RP11-F1
#
_entry.id   AF-A0A7W0RP11-F1
#
_cell.length_a   1.000
_cell.length_b   1.000
_cell.length_c   1.000
_cell.angle_alpha   90.00
_cell.angle_beta   90.00
_cell.angle_gamma   90.00
#
_symmetry.space_group_name_H-M   'P 1'
#
loop_
_entity.id
_entity.type
_entity.pdbx_description
1 polymer ?
#
loop_
_entity_poly.entity_id
_entity_poly.type
_entity_poly.pdbx_seq_one_letter_code
_entity_poly.pdbx_strand_id
1 'polypeptide(L)'
;MLDIESRRTDDDRLMIRLQEGDRSAFDALVDRHQCDLFGFFVKNTRDPALAEDLTQETLLKVYNLSWDYLPLGKFRGWVFRIARNLLIDTVRRRGHDALVHALKSKGRTNDDEGQTEAVARLACDLLPPETQAGHRELAEIVDGLLAELPAEQRMTFTLHHFQGLSLPEVAEVLESSVPTTKSRLRLAREKLQARLAKIGISSLEEG
;
A
#
# COMPACT_ATOMS: atom_id res chain seq x y z
N MET A 1 18.04 29.31 -8.48
CA MET A 1 18.06 28.89 -7.06
C MET A 1 16.70 29.08 -6.36
N LEU A 2 15.83 29.99 -6.83
CA LEU A 2 14.51 30.30 -6.23
C LEU A 2 13.34 29.31 -6.54
N ASP A 3 13.56 28.22 -7.28
CA ASP A 3 12.47 27.30 -7.72
C ASP A 3 12.46 25.93 -7.01
N ILE A 4 13.43 25.66 -6.12
CA ILE A 4 13.55 24.37 -5.41
C ILE A 4 12.75 24.38 -4.10
N GLU A 5 12.71 25.50 -3.37
CA GLU A 5 12.00 25.58 -2.08
C GLU A 5 10.48 25.50 -2.23
N SER A 6 9.92 26.02 -3.34
CA SER A 6 8.48 26.00 -3.64
C SER A 6 7.94 24.58 -3.88
N ARG A 7 8.80 23.62 -4.23
CA ARG A 7 8.41 22.23 -4.53
C ARG A 7 8.58 21.27 -3.34
N ARG A 8 9.18 21.71 -2.23
CA ARG A 8 9.43 20.83 -1.08
C ARG A 8 8.15 20.59 -0.30
N THR A 9 7.85 19.32 -0.03
CA THR A 9 6.74 18.93 0.84
C THR A 9 7.12 19.06 2.32
N ASP A 10 6.15 18.92 3.22
CA ASP A 10 6.45 18.83 4.65
C ASP A 10 7.28 17.58 4.98
N ASP A 11 7.08 16.49 4.26
CA ASP A 11 7.89 15.27 4.43
C ASP A 11 9.35 15.50 3.98
N ASP A 12 9.58 16.28 2.92
CA ASP A 12 10.94 16.68 2.54
C ASP A 12 11.64 17.46 3.65
N ARG A 13 10.91 18.32 4.37
CA ARG A 13 11.45 19.08 5.50
C ARG A 13 11.79 18.17 6.68
N LEU A 14 10.95 17.15 6.94
CA LEU A 14 11.25 16.13 7.94
C LEU A 14 12.49 15.31 7.55
N MET A 15 12.64 14.95 6.28
CA MET A 15 13.84 14.26 5.79
C MET A 15 15.10 15.10 5.91
N ILE A 16 15.04 16.41 5.62
CA ILE A 16 16.18 17.33 5.82
C ILE A 16 16.57 17.37 7.30
N ARG A 17 15.61 17.52 8.22
CA ARG A 17 15.88 17.48 9.67
C ARG A 17 16.48 16.15 10.11
N LEU A 18 15.98 15.04 9.57
CA LEU A 18 16.51 13.71 9.84
C LEU A 18 17.98 13.58 9.38
N GLN A 19 18.31 14.12 8.20
CA GLN A 19 19.68 14.22 7.69
C GLN A 19 20.56 15.15 8.56
N GLU A 20 19.99 16.09 9.30
CA GLU A 20 20.73 16.90 10.27
C GLU A 20 20.93 16.18 11.62
N GLY A 21 20.41 14.97 11.77
CA GLY A 21 20.53 14.13 12.97
C GLY A 21 19.35 14.25 13.94
N ASP A 22 18.29 14.98 13.58
CA ASP A 22 17.09 15.11 14.41
C ASP A 22 16.21 13.86 14.32
N ARG A 23 16.33 13.00 15.35
CA ARG A 23 15.56 11.75 15.44
C ARG A 23 14.05 11.97 15.56
N SER A 24 13.61 13.10 16.13
CA SER A 24 12.17 13.38 16.27
C SER A 24 11.48 13.59 14.91
N ALA A 25 12.27 13.94 13.88
CA ALA A 25 11.76 14.04 12.52
C ALA A 25 11.38 12.67 11.95
N PHE A 26 12.09 11.60 12.35
CA PHE A 26 11.73 10.24 11.96
C PHE A 26 10.45 9.78 12.66
N ASP A 27 10.28 10.07 13.96
CA ASP A 27 9.05 9.73 14.69
C ASP A 27 7.83 10.37 14.00
N ALA A 28 7.94 11.64 13.58
CA ALA A 28 6.89 12.32 12.83
C ALA A 28 6.62 11.69 11.45
N LEU A 29 7.63 11.12 10.78
CA LEU A 29 7.43 10.38 9.53
C LEU A 29 6.72 9.04 9.78
N VAL A 30 7.07 8.34 10.86
CA VAL A 30 6.40 7.10 11.27
C VAL A 30 4.92 7.37 11.53
N ASP A 31 4.60 8.35 12.38
CA ASP A 31 3.22 8.70 12.72
C ASP A 31 2.37 9.03 11.49
N ARG A 32 2.95 9.71 10.50
CA ARG A 32 2.27 10.11 9.27
C ARG A 32 2.05 8.98 8.28
N HIS A 33 3.02 8.08 8.12
CA HIS A 33 3.05 7.15 6.98
C HIS A 33 2.81 5.69 7.36
N GLN A 34 2.85 5.32 8.65
CA GLN A 34 2.66 3.93 9.07
C GLN A 34 1.29 3.36 8.65
N CYS A 35 0.21 4.11 8.82
CA CYS A 35 -1.15 3.66 8.50
C CYS A 35 -1.33 3.49 6.98
N ASP A 36 -0.81 4.44 6.20
CA ASP A 36 -0.83 4.43 4.73
C ASP A 36 -0.08 3.19 4.19
N LEU A 37 1.14 2.95 4.70
CA LEU A 37 1.95 1.80 4.36
C LEU A 37 1.28 0.48 4.76
N PHE A 38 0.78 0.40 5.98
CA PHE A 38 0.07 -0.78 6.47
C PHE A 38 -1.14 -1.08 5.59
N GLY A 39 -1.98 -0.08 5.30
CA GLY A 39 -3.13 -0.23 4.42
C GLY A 39 -2.74 -0.69 3.00
N PHE A 40 -1.63 -0.17 2.45
CA PHE A 40 -1.10 -0.64 1.18
C PHE A 40 -0.70 -2.13 1.24
N PHE A 41 0.02 -2.56 2.28
CA PHE A 41 0.45 -3.94 2.39
C PHE A 41 -0.70 -4.89 2.68
N VAL A 42 -1.64 -4.56 3.57
CA VAL A 42 -2.82 -5.39 3.85
C VAL A 42 -3.61 -5.65 2.56
N LYS A 43 -3.87 -4.60 1.77
CA LYS A 43 -4.61 -4.74 0.51
C LYS A 43 -3.87 -5.59 -0.52
N ASN A 44 -2.54 -5.68 -0.46
CA ASN A 44 -1.76 -6.40 -1.46
C ASN A 44 -1.27 -7.80 -1.03
N THR A 45 -1.17 -8.06 0.27
CA THR A 45 -0.71 -9.34 0.85
C THR A 45 -1.85 -10.18 1.42
N ARG A 46 -2.94 -9.54 1.89
CA ARG A 46 -4.04 -10.18 2.62
C ARG A 46 -3.60 -10.87 3.92
N ASP A 47 -2.46 -10.45 4.45
CA ASP A 47 -1.80 -11.03 5.62
C ASP A 47 -1.40 -9.87 6.54
N PRO A 48 -2.22 -9.55 7.57
CA PRO A 48 -1.98 -8.40 8.43
C PRO A 48 -0.65 -8.48 9.18
N ALA A 49 -0.23 -9.68 9.59
CA ALA A 49 1.06 -9.88 10.26
C ALA A 49 2.22 -9.56 9.30
N LEU A 50 2.17 -10.09 8.07
CA LEU A 50 3.16 -9.72 7.06
C LEU A 50 3.10 -8.22 6.71
N ALA A 51 1.91 -7.63 6.69
CA ALA A 51 1.76 -6.22 6.38
C ALA A 51 2.41 -5.31 7.44
N GLU A 52 2.31 -5.69 8.72
CA GLU A 52 3.00 -5.02 9.81
C GLU A 52 4.53 -5.13 9.64
N ASP A 53 5.05 -6.33 9.41
CA ASP A 53 6.47 -6.57 9.19
C ASP A 53 7.02 -5.74 8.02
N LEU A 54 6.31 -5.75 6.88
CA LEU A 54 6.70 -4.99 5.69
C LEU A 54 6.61 -3.48 5.91
N THR A 55 5.67 -3.00 6.72
CA THR A 55 5.56 -1.59 7.10
C THR A 55 6.78 -1.16 7.90
N GLN A 56 7.13 -1.92 8.94
CA GLN A 56 8.30 -1.67 9.76
C GLN A 56 9.59 -1.73 8.92
N GLU A 57 9.74 -2.75 8.07
CA GLU A 57 10.90 -2.88 7.19
C GLU A 57 11.02 -1.70 6.21
N THR A 58 9.89 -1.21 5.68
CA THR A 58 9.86 -0.03 4.81
C THR A 58 10.34 1.21 5.57
N LEU A 59 9.83 1.47 6.77
CA LEU A 59 10.22 2.61 7.59
C LEU A 59 11.71 2.55 7.99
N LEU A 60 12.23 1.36 8.33
CA LEU A 60 13.65 1.16 8.58
C LEU A 60 14.51 1.44 7.33
N LYS A 61 14.06 1.03 6.14
CA LYS A 61 14.74 1.38 4.89
C LYS A 61 14.71 2.88 4.63
N VAL A 62 13.59 3.56 4.91
CA VAL A 62 13.50 5.02 4.82
C VAL A 62 14.53 5.68 5.72
N TYR A 63 14.66 5.23 6.97
CA TYR A 63 15.67 5.73 7.90
C TYR A 63 17.09 5.51 7.36
N ASN A 64 17.41 4.30 6.91
CA ASN A 64 18.75 3.94 6.43
C ASN A 64 19.14 4.68 5.14
N LEU A 65 18.17 4.93 4.27
CA LEU A 65 18.37 5.66 3.00
C LEU A 65 18.20 7.18 3.16
N SER A 66 17.98 7.67 4.38
CA SER A 66 17.69 9.09 4.60
C SER A 66 18.80 10.01 4.10
N TRP A 67 20.07 9.62 4.26
CA TRP A 67 21.24 10.39 3.78
C TRP A 67 21.32 10.53 2.26
N ASP A 68 20.78 9.57 1.51
CA ASP A 68 20.77 9.56 0.05
C ASP A 68 19.50 10.20 -0.53
N TYR A 69 18.55 10.57 0.32
CA TYR A 69 17.28 11.15 -0.11
C TYR A 69 17.46 12.58 -0.65
N LEU A 70 16.86 12.84 -1.82
CA LEU A 70 16.83 14.16 -2.44
C LEU A 70 15.44 14.82 -2.26
N PRO A 71 15.34 15.96 -1.55
CA PRO A 71 14.07 16.63 -1.26
C PRO A 71 13.54 17.40 -2.48
N LEU A 72 12.94 16.66 -3.40
CA LEU A 72 12.43 17.14 -4.70
C LEU A 72 10.89 17.16 -4.80
N GLY A 73 10.17 17.06 -3.68
CA GLY A 73 8.72 17.03 -3.64
C GLY A 73 8.10 15.65 -3.91
N LYS A 74 8.90 14.58 -3.88
CA LYS A 74 8.50 13.22 -4.31
C LYS A 74 8.55 12.18 -3.20
N PHE A 75 8.52 12.59 -1.93
CA PHE A 75 8.69 11.69 -0.80
C PHE A 75 7.74 10.49 -0.84
N ARG A 76 6.42 10.74 -1.00
CA ARG A 76 5.41 9.66 -1.03
C ARG A 76 5.71 8.64 -2.14
N GLY A 77 5.96 9.09 -3.37
CA GLY A 77 6.32 8.20 -4.48
C GLY A 77 7.61 7.42 -4.20
N TRP A 78 8.61 8.04 -3.58
CA TRP A 78 9.85 7.36 -3.21
C TRP A 78 9.62 6.26 -2.14
N VAL A 79 8.86 6.56 -1.09
CA VAL A 79 8.51 5.58 -0.04
C VAL A 79 7.71 4.40 -0.61
N PHE A 80 6.69 4.67 -1.44
CA PHE A 80 5.90 3.59 -2.04
C PHE A 80 6.66 2.77 -3.07
N ARG A 81 7.75 3.30 -3.66
CA ARG A 81 8.68 2.51 -4.46
C ARG A 81 9.45 1.50 -3.59
N ILE A 82 9.93 1.92 -2.42
CA ILE A 82 10.56 1.02 -1.45
C ILE A 82 9.57 -0.07 -1.02
N ALA A 83 8.34 0.33 -0.66
CA ALA A 83 7.29 -0.59 -0.24
C ALA A 83 6.93 -1.61 -1.33
N ARG A 84 6.77 -1.17 -2.58
CA ARG A 84 6.49 -2.04 -3.74
C ARG A 84 7.62 -3.04 -3.99
N ASN A 85 8.87 -2.62 -3.86
CA ASN A 85 10.01 -3.52 -4.06
C ASN A 85 10.06 -4.60 -2.97
N LEU A 86 9.84 -4.21 -1.71
CA LEU A 86 9.71 -5.14 -0.59
C LEU A 86 8.57 -6.15 -0.77
N LEU A 87 7.42 -5.69 -1.24
CA LEU A 87 6.28 -6.55 -1.54
C LEU A 87 6.65 -7.60 -2.60
N ILE A 88 7.25 -7.18 -3.72
CA ILE A 88 7.61 -8.10 -4.82
C ILE A 88 8.67 -9.11 -4.39
N ASP A 89 9.69 -8.67 -3.67
CA ASP A 89 10.73 -9.56 -3.16
C ASP A 89 10.15 -10.60 -2.20
N THR A 90 9.19 -10.20 -1.37
CA THR A 90 8.50 -11.09 -0.44
C THR A 90 7.61 -12.09 -1.16
N VAL A 91 6.81 -11.65 -2.14
CA VAL A 91 5.98 -12.55 -2.96
C VAL A 91 6.84 -13.54 -3.74
N ARG A 92 7.96 -13.08 -4.32
CA ARG A 92 8.92 -13.94 -5.04
C ARG A 92 9.54 -14.98 -4.12
N ARG A 93 9.97 -14.58 -2.92
CA ARG A 93 10.52 -15.50 -1.90
C ARG A 93 9.49 -16.54 -1.48
N ARG A 94 8.28 -16.12 -1.09
CA ARG A 94 7.18 -17.04 -0.72
C ARG A 94 6.83 -18.02 -1.84
N GLY A 95 6.79 -17.56 -3.10
CA GLY A 95 6.56 -18.44 -4.25
C GLY A 95 7.67 -19.47 -4.46
N HIS A 96 8.93 -19.04 -4.30
CA HIS A 96 10.07 -19.95 -4.36
C HIS A 96 10.06 -20.96 -3.19
N ASP A 97 9.79 -20.51 -1.97
CA ASP A 97 9.74 -21.35 -0.78
C ASP A 97 8.58 -22.35 -0.86
N ALA A 98 7.41 -21.93 -1.36
CA ALA A 98 6.28 -22.81 -1.62
C ALA A 98 6.62 -23.86 -2.71
N LEU A 99 7.32 -23.47 -3.77
CA LEU A 99 7.78 -24.40 -4.81
C LEU A 99 8.81 -25.39 -4.26
N VAL A 100 9.81 -24.92 -3.51
CA VAL A 100 10.84 -25.75 -2.86
C VAL A 100 10.20 -26.69 -1.83
N HIS A 101 9.23 -26.20 -1.06
CA HIS A 101 8.49 -27.01 -0.10
C HIS A 101 7.58 -28.02 -0.79
N ALA A 102 6.89 -27.67 -1.89
CA ALA A 102 6.08 -28.61 -2.67
C ALA A 102 6.93 -29.69 -3.37
N LEU A 103 8.14 -29.33 -3.82
CA LEU A 103 9.10 -30.29 -4.37
C LEU A 103 9.68 -31.23 -3.28
N LYS A 104 9.78 -30.74 -2.03
CA LYS A 104 10.24 -31.53 -0.87
C LYS A 104 9.12 -32.30 -0.15
N SER A 105 7.88 -31.83 -0.22
CA SER A 105 6.70 -32.37 0.45
C SER A 105 5.69 -32.85 -0.58
N LYS A 106 5.85 -34.10 -1.03
CA LYS A 106 4.70 -34.88 -1.50
C LYS A 106 3.84 -35.21 -0.28
N GLY A 107 2.99 -34.27 0.14
CA GLY A 107 1.97 -34.50 1.15
C GLY A 107 1.72 -33.31 2.09
N ARG A 108 0.43 -32.92 2.12
CA ARG A 108 -0.29 -32.10 3.10
C ARG A 108 -0.46 -30.62 2.74
N THR A 109 -1.66 -30.32 2.25
CA THR A 109 -2.32 -29.01 2.27
C THR A 109 -2.80 -28.73 3.68
N ASN A 110 -2.73 -27.47 4.13
CA ASN A 110 -3.58 -26.94 5.18
C ASN A 110 -3.95 -25.50 4.82
N ASP A 111 -5.26 -25.25 4.80
CA ASP A 111 -5.89 -23.94 4.84
C ASP A 111 -5.77 -23.38 6.27
N ASP A 112 -5.69 -22.05 6.39
CA ASP A 112 -5.93 -21.38 7.66
C ASP A 112 -6.53 -19.98 7.38
N GLU A 113 -7.87 -19.93 7.32
CA GLU A 113 -8.66 -18.70 7.32
C GLU A 113 -9.18 -18.47 8.75
N GLY A 114 -8.70 -17.40 9.41
CA GLY A 114 -9.22 -17.06 10.74
C GLY A 114 -8.63 -15.83 11.45
N GLN A 115 -7.59 -15.19 10.92
CA GLN A 115 -6.86 -14.13 11.66
C GLN A 115 -7.17 -12.69 11.20
N THR A 116 -7.99 -12.50 10.17
CA THR A 116 -8.27 -11.20 9.54
C THR A 116 -9.06 -10.23 10.45
N GLU A 117 -9.83 -10.75 11.41
CA GLU A 117 -10.85 -9.96 12.12
C GLU A 117 -10.31 -9.12 13.29
N ALA A 118 -9.17 -9.53 13.87
CA ALA A 118 -8.59 -8.88 15.04
C ALA A 118 -7.73 -7.65 14.70
N VAL A 119 -7.10 -7.62 13.52
CA VAL A 119 -6.15 -6.55 13.14
C VAL A 119 -6.87 -5.39 12.41
N ALA A 120 -8.02 -5.65 11.79
CA ALA A 120 -8.93 -4.60 11.31
C ALA A 120 -9.37 -3.66 12.45
N ARG A 121 -9.35 -4.12 13.72
CA ARG A 121 -9.67 -3.28 14.88
C ARG A 121 -8.64 -2.17 15.13
N LEU A 122 -7.35 -2.41 14.90
CA LEU A 122 -6.30 -1.41 15.14
C LEU A 122 -6.35 -0.22 14.17
N ALA A 123 -6.84 -0.43 12.94
CA ALA A 123 -7.04 0.64 11.97
C ALA A 123 -8.34 1.45 12.21
N CYS A 124 -9.28 0.90 12.99
CA CYS A 124 -10.62 1.46 13.19
C CYS A 124 -10.76 2.41 14.38
N ASP A 125 -9.74 2.56 15.23
CA ASP A 125 -9.81 3.38 16.46
C ASP A 125 -9.86 4.91 16.23
N LEU A 126 -9.93 5.36 14.97
CA LEU A 126 -10.05 6.78 14.62
C LEU A 126 -11.47 7.25 14.23
N LEU A 127 -12.49 6.37 14.20
CA LEU A 127 -13.87 6.76 13.80
C LEU A 127 -14.96 6.36 14.82
N PRO A 128 -16.09 7.10 14.90
CA PRO A 128 -17.19 6.82 15.82
C PRO A 128 -17.87 5.43 15.61
N PRO A 129 -18.41 4.79 16.67
CA PRO A 129 -18.88 3.40 16.66
C PRO A 129 -20.08 3.12 15.75
N GLU A 130 -21.01 4.07 15.63
CA GLU A 130 -22.21 3.92 14.80
C GLU A 130 -21.95 4.06 13.29
N THR A 131 -20.88 4.75 12.90
CA THR A 131 -20.33 4.76 11.53
C THR A 131 -19.44 3.54 11.25
N GLN A 132 -19.02 2.80 12.27
CA GLN A 132 -18.05 1.70 12.14
C GLN A 132 -18.67 0.44 11.53
N ALA A 133 -19.94 0.10 11.85
CA ALA A 133 -20.56 -1.16 11.42
C ALA A 133 -20.87 -1.20 9.91
N GLY A 134 -21.54 -0.16 9.38
CA GLY A 134 -21.88 -0.08 7.95
C GLY A 134 -20.67 0.13 7.04
N HIS A 135 -19.66 0.89 7.51
CA HIS A 135 -18.41 1.06 6.78
C HIS A 135 -17.55 -0.20 6.79
N ARG A 136 -17.62 -1.02 7.85
CA ARG A 136 -16.89 -2.29 7.94
C ARG A 136 -17.39 -3.32 6.94
N GLU A 137 -18.70 -3.50 6.82
CA GLU A 137 -19.28 -4.42 5.84
C GLU A 137 -18.90 -4.02 4.41
N LEU A 138 -18.98 -2.73 4.08
CA LEU A 138 -18.55 -2.23 2.77
C LEU A 138 -17.03 -2.38 2.57
N ALA A 139 -16.22 -2.13 3.59
CA ALA A 139 -14.76 -2.29 3.52
C ALA A 139 -14.37 -3.75 3.28
N GLU A 140 -15.01 -4.69 3.97
CA GLU A 140 -14.79 -6.14 3.78
C GLU A 140 -15.19 -6.58 2.36
N ILE A 141 -16.30 -6.06 1.83
CA ILE A 141 -16.68 -6.28 0.43
C ILE A 141 -15.60 -5.74 -0.51
N VAL A 142 -15.18 -4.48 -0.34
CA VAL A 142 -14.17 -3.86 -1.20
C VAL A 142 -12.84 -4.61 -1.14
N ASP A 143 -12.39 -5.03 0.04
CA ASP A 143 -11.15 -5.80 0.21
C ASP A 143 -11.25 -7.18 -0.44
N GLY A 144 -12.41 -7.84 -0.33
CA GLY A 144 -12.70 -9.08 -1.05
C GLY A 144 -12.64 -8.91 -2.57
N LEU A 145 -13.20 -7.82 -3.10
CA LEU A 145 -13.17 -7.53 -4.54
C LEU A 145 -11.78 -7.16 -5.04
N LEU A 146 -11.02 -6.40 -4.26
CA LEU A 146 -9.62 -6.07 -4.58
C LEU A 146 -8.77 -7.34 -4.68
N ALA A 147 -8.99 -8.32 -3.80
CA ALA A 147 -8.24 -9.56 -3.79
C ALA A 147 -8.35 -10.37 -5.11
N GLU A 148 -9.46 -10.25 -5.82
CA GLU A 148 -9.66 -10.93 -7.11
C GLU A 148 -8.95 -10.25 -8.28
N LEU A 149 -8.46 -9.03 -8.10
CA LEU A 149 -7.76 -8.30 -9.15
C LEU A 149 -6.35 -8.89 -9.37
N PRO A 150 -5.86 -8.90 -10.62
CA PRO A 150 -4.44 -9.11 -10.90
C PRO A 150 -3.58 -8.15 -10.08
N ALA A 151 -2.43 -8.63 -9.57
CA ALA A 151 -1.58 -7.88 -8.65
C ALA A 151 -1.24 -6.46 -9.16
N GLU A 152 -0.85 -6.33 -10.44
CA GLU A 152 -0.54 -5.03 -11.06
C GLU A 152 -1.75 -4.07 -11.09
N GLN A 153 -2.96 -4.58 -11.29
CA GLN A 153 -4.19 -3.78 -11.29
C GLN A 153 -4.53 -3.35 -9.86
N ARG A 154 -4.41 -4.27 -8.89
CA ARG A 154 -4.64 -4.00 -7.47
C ARG A 154 -3.65 -2.97 -6.91
N MET A 155 -2.36 -3.12 -7.19
CA MET A 155 -1.34 -2.15 -6.77
C MET A 155 -1.59 -0.78 -7.38
N THR A 156 -1.89 -0.72 -8.69
CA THR A 156 -2.24 0.53 -9.37
C THR A 156 -3.44 1.21 -8.71
N PHE A 157 -4.50 0.46 -8.45
CA PHE A 157 -5.70 0.98 -7.80
C PHE A 157 -5.39 1.46 -6.37
N THR A 158 -4.63 0.68 -5.61
CA THR A 158 -4.32 0.97 -4.20
C THR A 158 -3.50 2.26 -4.07
N LEU A 159 -2.43 2.38 -4.86
CA LEU A 159 -1.57 3.56 -4.86
C LEU A 159 -2.32 4.83 -5.29
N HIS A 160 -3.19 4.72 -6.29
CA HIS A 160 -3.92 5.89 -6.78
C HIS A 160 -5.05 6.33 -5.84
N HIS A 161 -5.93 5.40 -5.45
CA HIS A 161 -7.16 5.75 -4.74
C HIS A 161 -7.01 5.84 -3.23
N PHE A 162 -6.22 4.94 -2.62
CA PHE A 162 -6.04 4.95 -1.17
C PHE A 162 -4.84 5.80 -0.75
N GLN A 163 -3.77 5.79 -1.54
CA GLN A 163 -2.56 6.53 -1.20
C GLN A 163 -2.48 7.93 -1.87
N GLY A 164 -3.45 8.26 -2.73
CA GLY A 164 -3.57 9.58 -3.34
C GLY A 164 -2.45 9.94 -4.34
N LEU A 165 -1.68 8.95 -4.82
CA LEU A 165 -0.62 9.21 -5.80
C LEU A 165 -1.23 9.54 -7.17
N SER A 166 -0.66 10.52 -7.85
CA SER A 166 -1.02 10.85 -9.22
C SER A 166 -0.62 9.72 -10.19
N LEU A 167 -1.28 9.62 -11.34
CA LEU A 167 -0.95 8.59 -12.35
C LEU A 167 0.53 8.58 -12.76
N PRO A 168 1.21 9.74 -12.94
CA PRO A 168 2.65 9.77 -13.16
C PRO A 168 3.46 9.17 -11.99
N GLU A 169 3.12 9.50 -10.74
CA GLU A 169 3.81 8.94 -9.57
C GLU A 169 3.58 7.44 -9.44
N VAL A 170 2.36 6.96 -9.69
CA VAL A 170 2.07 5.52 -9.70
C VAL A 170 2.87 4.81 -10.80
N ALA A 171 2.99 5.41 -11.99
CA ALA A 171 3.82 4.85 -13.05
C ALA A 171 5.31 4.76 -12.65
N GLU A 172 5.81 5.80 -11.99
CA GLU A 172 7.16 5.86 -11.41
C GLU A 172 7.39 4.82 -10.30
N VAL A 173 6.39 4.53 -9.46
CA VAL A 173 6.45 3.52 -8.39
C VAL A 173 6.41 2.10 -8.97
N LEU A 174 5.56 1.87 -9.97
CA LEU A 174 5.36 0.56 -10.59
C LEU A 174 6.37 0.25 -11.70
N GLU A 175 7.33 1.14 -11.95
CA GLU A 175 8.34 1.00 -13.02
C GLU A 175 7.67 0.74 -14.38
N SER A 176 6.61 1.50 -14.68
CA SER A 176 5.79 1.32 -15.88
C SER A 176 5.46 2.65 -16.56
N SER A 177 4.82 2.61 -17.73
CA SER A 177 4.45 3.82 -18.46
C SER A 177 3.12 4.40 -17.97
N VAL A 178 2.95 5.74 -18.01
CA VAL A 178 1.67 6.39 -17.67
C VAL A 178 0.48 5.81 -18.45
N PRO A 179 0.57 5.55 -19.78
CA PRO A 179 -0.48 4.86 -20.51
C PRO A 179 -0.80 3.46 -19.96
N THR A 180 0.21 2.68 -19.58
CA THR A 180 0.03 1.36 -18.97
C THR A 180 -0.69 1.47 -17.62
N THR A 181 -0.28 2.40 -16.76
CA THR A 181 -0.92 2.69 -15.47
C THR A 181 -2.38 3.09 -15.65
N LYS A 182 -2.68 3.99 -16.60
CA LYS A 182 -4.06 4.41 -16.91
C LYS A 182 -4.92 3.22 -17.36
N SER A 183 -4.37 2.35 -18.21
CA SER A 183 -5.05 1.13 -18.66
C SER A 183 -5.33 0.17 -17.50
N ARG A 184 -4.33 -0.08 -16.63
CA ARG A 184 -4.49 -0.92 -15.43
C ARG A 184 -5.55 -0.38 -14.48
N LEU A 185 -5.56 0.93 -14.25
CA LEU A 185 -6.54 1.58 -13.39
C LEU A 185 -7.97 1.45 -13.96
N ARG A 186 -8.13 1.70 -15.26
CA ARG A 186 -9.43 1.52 -15.94
C ARG A 186 -9.94 0.08 -15.78
N LEU A 187 -9.08 -0.90 -16.06
CA LEU A 187 -9.44 -2.32 -15.93
C LEU A 187 -9.76 -2.73 -14.49
N ALA A 188 -9.07 -2.16 -13.50
CA ALA A 188 -9.39 -2.36 -12.09
C ALA A 188 -10.79 -1.80 -11.76
N ARG A 189 -11.08 -0.56 -12.16
CA ARG A 189 -12.38 0.10 -11.95
C ARG A 189 -13.52 -0.69 -12.58
N GLU A 190 -13.38 -1.11 -13.85
CA GLU A 190 -14.40 -1.88 -14.57
C GLU A 190 -14.73 -3.20 -13.86
N LYS A 191 -13.71 -3.92 -13.36
CA LYS A 191 -13.91 -5.16 -12.62
C LYS A 191 -14.61 -4.94 -11.28
N LEU A 192 -14.20 -3.91 -10.54
CA LEU A 192 -14.82 -3.55 -9.26
C LEU A 192 -16.28 -3.14 -9.45
N GLN A 193 -16.57 -2.28 -10.44
CA GLN A 193 -17.94 -1.85 -10.78
C GLN A 193 -18.82 -3.04 -11.19
N ALA A 194 -18.32 -3.91 -12.07
CA ALA A 194 -19.07 -5.09 -12.50
C ALA A 194 -19.38 -6.05 -11.35
N ARG A 195 -18.55 -6.08 -10.31
CA ARG A 195 -18.77 -6.88 -9.10
C ARG A 195 -19.72 -6.22 -8.12
N LEU A 196 -19.54 -4.93 -7.84
CA LEU A 196 -20.45 -4.16 -6.98
C LEU A 196 -21.88 -4.17 -7.52
N ALA A 197 -22.05 -4.04 -8.84
CA ALA A 197 -23.35 -4.14 -9.50
C ALA A 197 -24.04 -5.51 -9.28
N LYS A 198 -23.27 -6.61 -9.23
CA LYS A 198 -23.82 -7.95 -8.93
C LYS A 198 -24.28 -8.10 -7.49
N ILE A 199 -23.71 -7.33 -6.56
CA ILE A 199 -24.05 -7.32 -5.13
C ILE A 199 -25.21 -6.34 -4.87
N GLY A 200 -25.66 -5.59 -5.88
CA GLY A 200 -26.75 -4.61 -5.75
C GLY A 200 -26.30 -3.24 -5.24
N ILE A 201 -24.99 -3.00 -5.14
CA ILE A 201 -24.40 -1.73 -4.72
C ILE A 201 -24.11 -0.90 -5.97
N SER A 202 -24.93 0.13 -6.23
CA SER A 202 -24.78 1.03 -7.38
C SER A 202 -24.51 2.46 -6.91
N SER A 203 -23.24 2.81 -6.69
CA SER A 203 -22.71 4.18 -6.80
C SER A 203 -21.21 4.20 -6.51
N LEU A 204 -20.42 4.51 -7.53
CA LEU A 204 -19.16 5.22 -7.38
C LEU A 204 -19.21 6.34 -8.41
N GLU A 205 -19.88 7.44 -8.04
CA GLU A 205 -19.84 8.66 -8.84
C GLU A 205 -18.40 9.16 -8.95
N GLU A 206 -18.12 9.73 -10.12
CA GLU A 206 -16.80 10.05 -10.65
C GLU A 206 -16.12 11.19 -9.87
N GLY A 207 -14.87 10.94 -9.46
CA GLY A 207 -13.92 11.93 -8.96
C GLY A 207 -12.51 11.57 -9.42
#